data_AF-A0A7C6WS03-F1
#
_entry.id   AF-A0A7C6WS03-F1
#
_cell.length_a   1.000
_cell.length_b   1.000
_cell.length_c   1.000
_cell.angle_alpha   90.00
_cell.angle_beta   90.00
_cell.angle_gamma   90.00
#
_symmetry.space_group_name_H-M   'P 1'
#
loop_
_entity.id
_entity.type
_entity.pdbx_description
1 polymer ?
#
loop_
_entity_poly.entity_id
_entity_poly.type
_entity_poly.pdbx_seq_one_letter_code
_entity_poly.pdbx_strand_id
1 'polypeptide(L)' 'KAGEKVVLVGFGSFEVRDRAARKGRNPQTKEEITIPASKAPVFRAGKGLKEIVNK' A
#
# COMPACT_ATOMS: atom_id res chain seq x y z
N LYS A 1 -10.52 9.82 -12.43
CA LYS A 1 -10.68 8.44 -11.92
C LYS A 1 -10.04 8.38 -10.54
N ALA A 2 -10.84 8.50 -9.49
CA ALA A 2 -10.35 8.54 -8.11
C ALA A 2 -10.70 7.22 -7.42
N GLY A 3 -9.69 6.46 -6.98
CA GLY A 3 -9.89 5.21 -6.23
C GLY A 3 -10.13 3.95 -7.07
N GLU A 4 -10.20 4.05 -8.39
CA GLU A 4 -10.34 2.89 -9.27
C GLU A 4 -9.05 2.06 -9.32
N LYS A 5 -9.21 0.74 -9.39
CA LYS A 5 -8.11 -0.20 -9.58
C LYS A 5 -7.50 0.00 -10.97
N VAL A 6 -6.18 0.20 -11.02
CA VAL A 6 -5.43 0.30 -12.27
C VAL A 6 -4.68 -1.01 -12.48
N VAL A 7 -4.94 -1.70 -13.59
CA VAL A 7 -4.29 -2.97 -13.93
C VAL A 7 -3.35 -2.74 -15.12
N LEU A 8 -2.08 -3.09 -14.93
CA LEU A 8 -1.06 -3.12 -15.97
C LEU A 8 -0.73 -4.59 -16.25
N VAL A 9 -1.29 -5.12 -17.35
CA VAL A 9 -1.14 -6.53 -17.74
C VAL A 9 0.35 -6.90 -17.82
N GLY A 10 0.71 -8.03 -17.21
CA GLY A 10 2.11 -8.50 -17.13
C GLY A 10 2.96 -7.85 -16.03
N PHE A 11 2.68 -6.61 -15.64
CA PHE A 11 3.47 -5.86 -14.66
C PHE A 11 2.89 -5.92 -13.24
N GLY A 12 1.61 -5.63 -13.07
CA GLY A 12 0.96 -5.60 -11.75
C GLY A 12 -0.29 -4.75 -11.70
N SER A 13 -0.78 -4.48 -10.49
CA SER A 13 -1.97 -3.65 -10.29
C SER A 13 -1.81 -2.69 -9.12
N PHE A 14 -2.37 -1.49 -9.27
CA PHE A 14 -2.50 -0.50 -8.22
C PHE A 14 -3.93 -0.50 -7.71
N GLU A 15 -4.08 -0.54 -6.39
CA GLU A 15 -5.36 -0.45 -5.71
C GLU A 15 -5.28 0.51 -4.53
N VAL A 16 -6.42 1.10 -4.16
CA VAL A 16 -6.51 1.91 -2.94
C VAL A 16 -6.98 1.01 -1.81
N ARG A 17 -6.23 0.99 -0.71
CA ARG A 17 -6.58 0.25 0.50
C ARG A 17 -6.92 1.22 1.62
N ASP A 18 -8.05 0.97 2.27
CA ASP A 18 -8.43 1.68 3.49
C ASP A 18 -7.61 1.15 4.68
N ARG A 19 -7.03 2.08 5.44
CA ARG A 19 -6.32 1.82 6.69
C ARG A 19 -7.20 2.35 7.82
N ALA A 20 -7.60 1.45 8.73
CA ALA A 20 -8.33 1.83 9.92
C ALA A 20 -7.48 2.72 10.84
N ALA A 21 -8.16 3.58 11.61
CA ALA A 21 -7.52 4.32 12.67
C ALA A 21 -6.92 3.34 13.68
N ARG A 22 -5.71 3.64 14.16
CA ARG A 22 -5.00 2.77 15.10
C ARG A 22 -4.10 3.58 16.02
N LYS A 23 -3.77 3.00 17.17
CA LYS A 23 -2.72 3.54 18.03
C LYS A 23 -1.36 3.11 17.48
N GLY A 24 -0.48 4.08 17.29
CA GLY A 24 0.90 3.90 16.90
C GLY A 24 1.84 4.49 17.95
N ARG A 25 3.14 4.44 17.68
CA ARG A 25 4.15 4.99 18.56
C ARG A 25 5.04 5.92 17.76
N ASN A 26 5.34 7.11 18.29
CA ASN A 26 6.31 7.99 17.65
C ASN A 26 7.69 7.31 17.68
N PRO A 27 8.35 7.07 16.53
CA PRO A 27 9.64 6.37 16.50
C PRO A 27 10.76 7.15 17.22
N GLN A 28 10.63 8.46 17.38
CA GLN A 28 11.62 9.31 18.06
C GLN A 28 11.37 9.41 19.57
N THR A 29 10.13 9.75 19.99
CA THR A 29 9.82 9.99 21.42
C THR A 29 9.31 8.77 22.16
N LYS A 30 8.94 7.70 21.44
CA LYS A 30 8.28 6.50 21.98
C LYS A 30 6.95 6.80 22.68
N GLU A 31 6.30 7.92 22.42
CA GLU A 31 4.97 8.21 22.94
C GLU A 31 3.88 7.55 22.07
N GLU A 32 2.75 7.23 22.68
CA GLU A 32 1.60 6.67 21.97
C GLU A 32 0.87 7.79 21.22
N ILE A 33 0.62 7.58 19.93
CA ILE A 33 -0.07 8.53 19.05
C ILE A 33 -1.26 7.87 18.39
N THR A 34 -2.35 8.62 18.21
CA THR A 34 -3.51 8.14 17.44
C THR A 34 -3.30 8.45 15.97
N ILE A 35 -3.22 7.41 15.14
CA ILE A 35 -3.11 7.53 13.68
C ILE A 35 -4.54 7.45 13.11
N PRO A 36 -5.04 8.49 12.43
CA PRO A 36 -6.39 8.50 11.89
C PRO A 36 -6.54 7.52 10.73
N ALA A 37 -7.80 7.17 10.42
CA ALA A 37 -8.11 6.36 9.25
C ALA A 37 -7.68 7.10 7.97
N SER A 38 -7.13 6.36 7.01
CA SER A 38 -6.58 6.94 5.78
C SER A 38 -6.67 5.96 4.61
N LYS A 39 -6.61 6.49 3.40
CA LYS A 39 -6.51 5.71 2.16
C LYS A 39 -5.06 5.69 1.71
N ALA A 40 -4.54 4.52 1.37
CA ALA A 40 -3.18 4.37 0.87
C ALA A 40 -3.15 3.58 -0.45
N PRO A 41 -2.33 4.00 -1.43
CA PRO A 41 -2.10 3.20 -2.62
C PRO A 41 -1.29 1.95 -2.26
N VAL A 42 -1.63 0.83 -2.89
CA VAL A 42 -0.95 -0.45 -2.76
C VAL A 42 -0.67 -0.97 -4.17
N PHE A 43 0.55 -1.41 -4.41
CA PHE A 43 0.93 -2.10 -5.63
C PHE A 43 1.02 -3.61 -5.39
N ARG A 44 0.39 -4.39 -6.27
CA ARG A 44 0.52 -5.84 -6.34
C ARG A 44 1.31 -6.21 -7.59
N ALA A 45 2.53 -6.71 -7.41
CA ALA A 45 3.37 -7.17 -8.50
C ALA A 45 2.75 -8.37 -9.23
N GLY A 46 2.69 -8.27 -10.56
CA GLY A 46 2.25 -9.32 -11.46
C GLY A 46 3.34 -10.37 -11.68
N LYS A 47 2.96 -11.46 -12.38
CA LYS A 47 3.86 -12.57 -12.67
C LYS A 47 5.11 -12.11 -13.44
N GLY A 48 4.93 -11.33 -14.51
CA GLY A 48 6.05 -10.90 -15.36
C GLY A 48 7.10 -10.07 -14.61
N LEU A 49 6.70 -9.14 -13.76
CA LEU A 49 7.66 -8.39 -12.94
C LEU A 49 8.41 -9.29 -11.96
N LYS A 50 7.72 -10.22 -11.30
CA LYS A 50 8.35 -11.15 -10.34
C LYS A 50 9.38 -12.05 -11.00
N GLU A 51 9.08 -12.58 -12.19
CA GLU A 51 9.98 -13.46 -12.94
C GLU A 51 11.24 -12.73 -13.43
N ILE A 52 11.13 -11.45 -13.80
CA ILE A 52 12.29 -10.64 -14.21
C ILE A 52 13.23 -10.38 -13.02
N VAL A 53 12.66 -10.12 -11.83
CA VAL A 53 13.43 -9.72 -10.64
C VAL A 53 14.02 -10.93 -9.91
N ASN A 54 13.31 -12.06 -9.83
CA ASN A 54 13.76 -13.27 -9.12
C ASN A 54 14.65 -14.16 -10.00
N LYS A 55 15.68 -13.59 -10.63
CA LYS A 55 16.74 -14.35 -11.30
C LYS A 55 17.84 -14.77 -10.33
#